data_AF-A0A9E2VNG1-F1
#
_entry.id   AF-A0A9E2VNG1-F1
#
_cell.length_a   1.000
_cell.length_b   1.000
_cell.length_c   1.000
_cell.angle_alpha   90.00
_cell.angle_beta   90.00
_cell.angle_gamma   90.00
#
_symmetry.space_group_name_H-M   'P 1'
#
loop_
_entity.id
_entity.type
_entity.pdbx_description
1 polymer ?
#
loop_
_entity_poly.entity_id
_entity_poly.type
_entity_poly.pdbx_seq_one_letter_code
_entity_poly.pdbx_strand_id
1 'polypeptide(L)' 'MKLPLLSGRQVLTARVRLGSVEVHRKGSHLKMQHPDGRRIVFPFHEEA' A
#
# COMPACT_ATOMS: atom_id res chain seq x y z
N MET A 1 21.74 11.19 -2.63
CA MET A 1 20.63 11.34 -1.66
C MET A 1 20.01 9.98 -1.40
N LYS A 2 19.69 9.65 -0.14
CA LYS A 2 18.94 8.44 0.23
C LYS A 2 17.49 8.84 0.43
N LEU A 3 16.57 8.24 -0.33
CA LEU A 3 15.13 8.46 -0.12
C LEU A 3 14.70 7.83 1.21
N PRO A 4 13.69 8.40 1.88
CA PRO A 4 13.15 7.80 3.10
C PRO A 4 12.54 6.43 2.80
N LEU A 5 12.80 5.47 3.68
CA LEU A 5 12.11 4.18 3.67
C LEU A 5 10.70 4.39 4.21
N LEU A 6 9.68 4.01 3.43
CA LEU A 6 8.29 4.02 3.86
C LEU A 6 7.88 2.63 4.29
N SER A 7 7.24 2.53 5.46
CA SER A 7 6.69 1.26 5.88
C SER A 7 5.43 0.89 5.12
N GLY A 8 5.11 -0.41 5.05
CA GLY A 8 3.85 -0.90 4.48
C GLY A 8 2.64 -0.25 5.14
N ARG A 9 2.75 0.07 6.44
CA ARG A 9 1.71 0.81 7.19
C ARG A 9 1.59 2.27 6.75
N GLN A 10 2.71 2.95 6.51
CA GLN A 10 2.70 4.31 5.97
C GLN A 10 2.09 4.35 4.56
N VAL A 11 2.44 3.37 3.70
CA VAL A 11 1.87 3.24 2.36
C VAL A 11 0.35 3.01 2.42
N LEU A 12 -0.11 2.09 3.28
CA LEU A 12 -1.54 1.83 3.48
C LEU A 12 -2.29 3.08 3.94
N THR A 13 -1.79 3.77 4.98
CA THR A 13 -2.43 4.99 5.49
C THR A 13 -2.51 6.09 4.45
N ALA A 14 -1.45 6.32 3.68
CA ALA A 14 -1.45 7.32 2.61
C ALA A 14 -2.47 6.96 1.51
N ARG A 15 -2.53 5.70 1.10
CA ARG A 15 -3.48 5.20 0.10
C ARG A 15 -4.93 5.34 0.53
N VAL A 16 -5.25 4.98 1.78
CA VAL A 16 -6.60 5.13 2.35
C VAL A 16 -7.01 6.60 2.39
N ARG A 17 -6.12 7.50 2.80
CA ARG A 17 -6.38 8.95 2.79
C ARG A 17 -6.66 9.50 1.40
N LEU A 18 -6.06 8.90 0.37
CA LEU A 18 -6.31 9.23 -1.03
C LEU A 18 -7.55 8.54 -1.60
N GLY A 19 -8.32 7.77 -0.82
CA GLY A 19 -9.54 7.11 -1.26
C GLY A 19 -9.38 5.71 -1.83
N SER A 20 -8.17 5.11 -1.72
CA SER A 20 -7.99 3.70 -2.10
C SER A 20 -8.57 2.76 -1.04
N VAL A 21 -9.09 1.62 -1.47
CA VAL A 21 -9.60 0.54 -0.60
C VAL A 21 -8.82 -0.75 -0.83
N GLU A 22 -8.66 -1.57 0.22
CA GLU A 22 -8.11 -2.92 0.08
C GLU A 22 -9.12 -3.80 -0.67
N VAL A 23 -8.64 -4.54 -1.66
CA VAL A 23 -9.49 -5.43 -2.49
C VAL A 23 -9.04 -6.89 -2.44
N HIS A 24 -7.80 -7.17 -2.04
CA HIS A 24 -7.29 -8.52 -1.89
C HIS A 24 -6.01 -8.54 -1.05
N ARG A 25 -5.76 -9.67 -0.38
CA ARG A 25 -4.52 -9.94 0.34
C ARG A 25 -4.09 -11.38 0.09
N LYS A 26 -2.79 -11.56 -0.21
CA LYS A 26 -2.17 -12.88 -0.34
C LYS A 26 -0.82 -12.86 0.36
N GLY A 27 -0.69 -13.67 1.41
CA GLY A 27 0.49 -13.63 2.28
C GLY A 27 0.75 -12.21 2.80
N SER A 28 2.00 -11.77 2.70
CA SER A 28 2.44 -10.43 3.11
C SER A 28 2.18 -9.34 2.07
N HIS A 29 1.33 -9.55 1.06
CA HIS A 29 1.07 -8.55 0.02
C HIS A 29 -0.38 -8.06 0.04
N LEU A 30 -0.54 -6.75 -0.05
CA LEU A 30 -1.83 -6.06 0.01
C LEU A 30 -2.12 -5.43 -1.36
N LYS A 31 -3.29 -5.73 -1.92
CA LYS A 31 -3.79 -5.14 -3.16
C LYS A 31 -4.83 -4.08 -2.83
N MET A 32 -4.64 -2.88 -3.35
CA MET A 32 -5.61 -1.77 -3.22
C MET A 32 -6.09 -1.28 -4.57
N GLN A 33 -7.30 -0.72 -4.59
CA GLN A 33 -7.90 -0.07 -5.75
C GLN A 33 -8.41 1.31 -5.37
N HIS A 34 -8.13 2.28 -6.22
CA HIS A 34 -8.67 3.63 -6.12
C HIS A 34 -9.90 3.78 -7.05
N PRO A 35 -10.88 4.63 -6.72
CA PRO A 35 -12.10 4.83 -7.53
C PRO A 35 -11.84 5.24 -8.98
N ASP A 36 -10.72 5.93 -9.26
CA ASP A 36 -10.29 6.27 -10.63
C ASP A 36 -9.75 5.08 -11.45
N GLY A 37 -9.85 3.86 -10.92
CA GLY A 37 -9.43 2.64 -11.59
C GLY A 37 -7.98 2.23 -11.33
N ARG A 38 -7.14 3.10 -10.73
CA ARG A 38 -5.75 2.74 -10.40
C ARG A 38 -5.71 1.59 -9.40
N ARG A 39 -4.76 0.68 -9.61
CA ARG A 39 -4.57 -0.50 -8.77
C ARG A 39 -3.10 -0.70 -8.45
N ILE A 40 -2.85 -1.22 -7.26
CA ILE A 40 -1.50 -1.48 -6.77
C ILE A 40 -1.47 -2.68 -5.84
N VAL A 41 -0.35 -3.39 -5.87
CA VAL A 41 0.04 -4.38 -4.88
C VAL A 41 1.34 -3.90 -4.23
N PHE A 42 1.47 -4.03 -2.91
CA PHE A 42 2.70 -3.70 -2.20
C PHE A 42 2.93 -4.66 -1.02
N PRO A 43 4.19 -4.86 -0.58
CA PRO A 43 4.50 -5.62 0.61
C PRO A 43 3.93 -4.94 1.86
N PHE A 44 3.40 -5.76 2.76
CA PHE A 44 2.82 -5.39 4.04
C PHE A 44 3.38 -6.34 5.11
N HIS A 45 4.66 -6.16 5.39
CA HIS A 45 5.44 -6.80 6.45
C HIS A 45 6.43 -5.77 7.02
N GLU A 46 7.15 -6.11 8.08
CA GLU A 46 8.21 -5.25 8.62
C GLU A 46 9.35 -5.11 7.60
N GLU A 47 9.88 -3.89 7.48
CA GLU A 47 10.99 -3.60 6.58
C GLU A 47 12.33 -4.01 7.22
N ALA A 48 13.24 -4.57 6.42
CA ALA A 48 14.58 -5.00 6.84
C ALA A 48 15.67 -4.02 6.37
#